data_AF-A0A7V8X6M4-F1
#
_entry.id   AF-A0A7V8X6M4-F1
#
_cell.length_a   1.000
_cell.length_b   1.000
_cell.length_c   1.000
_cell.angle_alpha   90.00
_cell.angle_beta   90.00
_cell.angle_gamma   90.00
#
_symmetry.space_group_name_H-M   'P 1'
#
loop_
_entity.id
_entity.type
_entity.pdbx_description
1 polymer ?
#
loop_
_entity_poly.entity_id
_entity_poly.type
_entity_poly.pdbx_seq_one_letter_code
_entity_poly.pdbx_strand_id
1 'polypeptide(L)'
;MALYVVPDKRGCGVADRLTASAVEWAGEHGYDRIQLYVTATNVHARHFYARSGFQPIQEIWCRHIAALPVDPPSDDVCETAQQSGELLIGPHEHLLADRQTS
;
A
#
# COMPACT_ATOMS: atom_id res chain seq x y z
N MET A 1 -2.75 -3.68 0.89
CA MET A 1 -2.90 -4.53 -0.31
C MET A 1 -2.50 -3.70 -1.53
N ALA A 2 -1.64 -4.19 -2.42
CA ALA A 2 -1.14 -3.45 -3.57
C ALA A 2 -1.60 -4.08 -4.88
N LEU A 3 -2.04 -3.26 -5.85
CA LEU A 3 -2.41 -3.69 -7.20
C LEU A 3 -1.25 -3.38 -8.15
N TYR A 4 -0.66 -4.39 -8.78
CA TYR A 4 0.43 -4.24 -9.73
C TYR A 4 0.10 -4.98 -11.03
N VAL A 5 0.17 -4.26 -12.16
CA VAL A 5 0.03 -4.86 -13.49
C VAL A 5 1.42 -5.06 -14.08
N VAL A 6 1.71 -6.31 -14.45
CA VAL A 6 3.00 -6.72 -15.04
C VAL A 6 3.28 -5.93 -16.33
N PRO A 7 4.53 -5.47 -16.58
CA PRO A 7 4.85 -4.60 -17.72
C PRO A 7 4.40 -5.12 -19.09
N ASP A 8 4.40 -6.44 -19.29
CA ASP A 8 4.01 -7.13 -20.54
C ASP A 8 2.51 -7.13 -20.88
N LYS A 9 1.66 -6.54 -20.03
CA LYS A 9 0.21 -6.40 -20.28
C LYS A 9 -0.22 -4.93 -20.44
N ARG A 10 0.73 -4.01 -20.62
CA ARG A 10 0.42 -2.59 -20.92
C ARG A 10 -0.24 -2.49 -22.30
N GLY A 11 -1.32 -1.71 -22.39
CA GLY A 11 -2.08 -1.52 -23.63
C GLY A 11 -3.18 -2.55 -23.91
N CYS A 12 -3.43 -3.52 -23.02
CA CYS A 12 -4.47 -4.55 -23.21
C CYS A 12 -5.80 -4.26 -22.48
N GLY A 13 -6.00 -3.07 -21.90
CA GLY A 13 -7.23 -2.69 -21.20
C GLY A 13 -7.51 -3.43 -19.88
N VAL A 14 -6.59 -4.29 -19.42
CA VAL A 14 -6.75 -5.06 -18.17
C VAL A 14 -6.79 -4.12 -16.96
N ALA A 15 -5.91 -3.12 -16.94
CA ALA A 15 -5.90 -2.12 -15.89
C ALA A 15 -7.21 -1.32 -15.89
N ASP A 16 -7.72 -0.92 -17.05
CA ASP A 16 -8.98 -0.18 -17.16
C ASP A 16 -10.16 -0.98 -16.57
N ARG A 17 -10.28 -2.27 -16.92
CA ARG A 17 -11.34 -3.14 -16.38
C ARG A 17 -11.23 -3.32 -14.87
N LEU A 18 -10.03 -3.58 -14.37
CA LEU A 18 -9.81 -3.75 -12.93
C LEU A 18 -10.15 -2.48 -12.16
N THR A 19 -9.72 -1.32 -12.67
CA THR A 19 -10.05 -0.03 -12.06
C THR A 19 -11.54 0.25 -12.10
N ALA A 20 -12.22 -0.02 -13.22
CA ALA A 20 -13.67 0.15 -13.33
C ALA A 20 -14.43 -0.74 -12.35
N SER A 21 -14.10 -2.03 -12.29
CA SER A 21 -14.73 -2.96 -11.33
C SER A 21 -14.46 -2.58 -9.87
N ALA A 22 -13.28 -2.05 -9.56
CA ALA A 22 -12.99 -1.58 -8.20
C ALA A 22 -13.83 -0.36 -7.82
N VAL A 23 -14.05 0.58 -8.75
CA VAL A 23 -14.90 1.76 -8.55
C VAL A 23 -16.36 1.36 -8.38
N GLU A 24 -16.86 0.46 -9.23
CA GLU A 24 -18.22 -0.07 -9.16
C GLU A 24 -18.47 -0.76 -7.83
N TRP A 25 -17.60 -1.71 -7.46
CA TRP A 25 -17.67 -2.40 -6.17
C TRP A 25 -17.66 -1.42 -4.99
N ALA A 26 -16.78 -0.42 -5.02
CA ALA A 26 -16.72 0.57 -3.95
C ALA A 26 -18.04 1.36 -3.82
N GLY A 27 -18.63 1.75 -4.95
CA GLY A 27 -19.93 2.43 -4.98
C GLY A 27 -21.07 1.56 -4.45
N GLU A 28 -21.13 0.29 -4.85
CA GLU A 28 -22.14 -0.68 -4.37
C GLU A 28 -22.07 -0.90 -2.85
N HIS A 29 -20.88 -0.81 -2.26
CA HIS A 29 -20.65 -0.99 -0.82
C HIS A 29 -20.72 0.32 -0.02
N GLY A 30 -21.09 1.43 -0.65
CA GLY A 30 -21.27 2.73 0.01
C GLY A 30 -19.98 3.44 0.39
N TYR A 31 -18.85 3.07 -0.21
CA TYR A 31 -17.60 3.83 -0.04
C TYR A 31 -17.64 5.10 -0.88
N ASP A 32 -17.11 6.19 -0.34
CA ASP A 32 -17.09 7.51 -0.97
C ASP A 32 -15.79 7.82 -1.74
N ARG A 33 -14.74 7.00 -1.56
CA ARG A 33 -13.43 7.22 -2.19
C ARG A 33 -12.58 5.96 -2.33
N ILE A 34 -11.71 5.97 -3.35
CA ILE A 34 -10.59 5.03 -3.52
C ILE A 34 -9.29 5.84 -3.53
N GLN A 35 -8.28 5.39 -2.78
CA GLN A 35 -6.97 6.04 -2.71
C GLN A 35 -5.85 5.07 -3.07
N LEU A 36 -4.83 5.60 -3.74
CA LEU A 36 -3.64 4.86 -4.16
C LEU A 36 -2.40 5.77 -4.14
N TYR A 37 -1.23 5.15 -4.07
CA TYR A 37 0.06 5.84 -4.17
C TYR A 37 0.70 5.53 -5.52
N VAL A 38 1.11 6.58 -6.24
CA VAL A 38 1.86 6.45 -7.49
C VAL A 38 3.24 7.04 -7.28
N THR A 39 4.29 6.27 -7.57
CA THR A 39 5.66 6.79 -7.59
C THR A 39 5.75 7.96 -8.57
N ALA A 40 6.35 9.06 -8.13
CA ALA A 40 6.41 10.31 -8.91
C ALA A 40 7.02 10.12 -10.32
N THR A 41 7.99 9.20 -10.46
CA THR A 41 8.69 8.87 -11.71
C THR A 41 7.88 7.96 -12.65
N ASN A 42 6.77 7.36 -12.20
CA ASN A 42 5.94 6.47 -13.01
C ASN A 42 4.91 7.27 -13.83
N VAL A 43 5.38 8.00 -14.84
CA VAL A 43 4.56 8.88 -15.70
C VAL A 43 3.40 8.14 -16.34
N HIS A 44 3.61 6.89 -16.77
CA HIS A 44 2.55 6.08 -17.39
C HIS A 44 1.39 5.79 -16.43
N ALA A 45 1.69 5.37 -15.18
CA ALA A 45 0.67 5.13 -14.18
C ALA A 45 -0.08 6.43 -13.81
N ARG A 46 0.64 7.55 -13.71
CA ARG A 46 0.02 8.87 -13.46
C ARG A 46 -0.99 9.23 -14.54
N HIS A 47 -0.62 9.09 -15.81
CA HIS A 47 -1.52 9.39 -16.93
C HIS A 47 -2.72 8.42 -16.98
N PHE A 48 -2.49 7.14 -16.70
CA PHE A 48 -3.55 6.14 -16.62
C PHE A 48 -4.59 6.52 -15.56
N TYR A 49 -4.16 6.71 -14.30
CA TYR A 49 -5.09 7.02 -13.20
C TYR A 49 -5.78 8.37 -13.37
N ALA A 50 -5.09 9.38 -13.91
CA ALA A 50 -5.70 10.67 -14.24
C ALA A 50 -6.85 10.52 -15.25
N ARG A 51 -6.66 9.72 -16.31
CA ARG A 51 -7.71 9.43 -17.30
C ARG A 51 -8.86 8.61 -16.71
N SER A 52 -8.58 7.78 -15.70
CA SER A 52 -9.60 7.00 -14.97
C SER A 52 -10.34 7.81 -13.89
N GLY A 53 -10.13 9.13 -13.80
CA GLY A 53 -10.85 10.01 -12.88
C GLY A 53 -10.19 10.23 -11.52
N PHE A 54 -9.04 9.59 -11.24
CA PHE A 54 -8.29 9.86 -10.02
C PHE A 54 -7.62 11.24 -10.08
N GLN A 55 -7.57 11.91 -8.94
CA GLN A 55 -6.89 13.20 -8.79
C GLN A 55 -5.79 13.09 -7.73
N PRO A 56 -4.66 13.82 -7.89
CA PRO A 56 -3.64 13.87 -6.87
C PRO A 56 -4.17 14.58 -5.61
N ILE A 57 -3.99 13.95 -4.45
CA ILE A 57 -4.40 14.52 -3.14
C ILE A 57 -3.23 14.73 -2.18
N GLN A 58 -2.07 14.12 -2.45
CA GLN A 58 -0.87 14.21 -1.60
C GLN A 58 0.39 13.92 -2.40
N GLU A 59 1.53 14.34 -1.86
CA GLU A 59 2.87 14.07 -2.39
C GLU A 59 3.74 13.41 -1.33
N ILE A 60 4.62 12.51 -1.76
CA ILE A 60 5.64 11.90 -0.89
C ILE A 60 6.97 12.59 -1.19
N TRP A 61 7.51 13.30 -0.20
CA TRP A 61 8.78 14.01 -0.31
C TRP A 61 9.90 13.19 0.32
N CYS A 62 11.00 13.03 -0.42
CA CYS A 62 12.19 12.35 0.07
C CYS A 62 13.37 13.30 -0.02
N ARG A 63 14.09 13.48 1.10
CA ARG A 63 15.40 14.12 1.11
C ARG A 63 16.45 13.04 1.25
N HIS A 64 17.32 12.92 0.26
CA HIS A 64 18.54 12.13 0.41
C HIS A 64 19.43 12.80 1.46
N ILE A 65 19.82 12.03 2.47
CA ILE A 65 20.85 12.42 3.42
C ILE A 65 22.07 11.56 3.10
N ALA A 66 23.24 12.18 3.01
CA ALA A 66 24.47 11.44 2.89
C ALA A 66 24.60 10.53 4.12
N ALA A 67 24.57 9.21 3.91
CA ALA A 67 24.94 8.30 4.97
C ALA A 67 26.42 8.54 5.29
N LEU A 68 26.74 8.75 6.56
CA LEU A 68 28.11 8.52 7.00
C LEU A 68 28.43 7.06 6.69
N PRO A 69 29.61 6.73 6.14
CA PRO A 69 30.02 5.35 6.00
C PRO A 69 30.04 4.74 7.41
N VAL A 70 28.99 3.99 7.73
CA VAL A 70 28.93 3.12 8.90
C VAL A 70 29.39 1.78 8.38
N ASP A 71 30.53 1.31 8.89
CA ASP A 71 30.92 -0.08 8.70
C ASP A 71 29.73 -0.96 9.14
N PRO A 72 29.31 -1.93 8.32
CA PRO A 72 28.19 -2.79 8.69
C PRO A 72 28.49 -3.39 10.07
N PRO A 73 27.53 -3.35 11.03
CA PRO A 73 27.72 -4.04 12.29
C PRO A 73 28.04 -5.50 11.99
N SER A 74 29.01 -6.09 12.69
CA SER A 74 29.35 -7.49 12.53
C SER A 74 28.09 -8.35 12.67
N ASP A 75 28.02 -9.42 11.87
CA ASP A 75 26.84 -10.30 11.77
C ASP A 75 26.39 -10.88 13.14
N ASP A 76 27.25 -10.81 14.17
CA ASP A 76 26.96 -11.20 15.56
C ASP A 76 25.75 -10.47 16.20
N VAL A 77 25.35 -9.30 15.71
CA VAL A 77 24.27 -8.50 16.32
C VAL A 77 22.88 -8.90 15.80
N CYS A 78 22.78 -9.51 14.60
CA CYS A 78 21.50 -9.85 13.97
C CYS A 78 20.78 -11.00 14.70
N GLU A 79 21.50 -12.03 15.14
CA GLU A 79 20.91 -13.16 15.87
C GLU A 79 20.38 -12.75 17.26
N THR A 80 21.03 -11.80 17.93
CA THR A 80 20.64 -11.40 19.29
C THR A 80 19.33 -10.58 19.33
N ALA A 81 19.03 -9.83 18.27
CA ALA A 81 17.80 -9.03 18.18
C ALA A 81 16.56 -9.85 17.82
N GLN A 82 16.72 -10.99 17.13
CA GLN A 82 15.60 -11.87 16.78
C GLN A 82 15.13 -12.73 17.97
N GLN A 83 16.01 -13.05 18.91
CA GLN A 83 15.69 -13.92 20.05
C GLN A 83 14.92 -13.20 21.19
N SER A 84 14.93 -11.87 21.22
CA SER A 84 14.23 -11.07 22.25
C SER A 84 12.83 -10.59 21.83
N GLY A 85 12.42 -10.83 20.57
CA GLY A 85 11.14 -10.36 20.03
C GLY A 85 9.92 -11.22 20.40
N GLU A 86 10.11 -12.39 21.00
CA GLU A 86 9.03 -13.35 21.25
C GLU A 86 8.24 -13.09 22.56
N LEU A 87 8.65 -12.11 23.38
CA LEU A 87 8.03 -11.85 24.69
C LEU A 87 7.16 -10.57 24.76
N LEU A 88 6.76 -9.95 23.64
CA LEU A 88 5.95 -8.72 23.67
C LEU A 88 4.67 -8.72 22.81
N ILE A 89 4.21 -9.88 22.34
CA ILE A 89 2.85 -9.99 21.80
C ILE A 89 1.93 -10.55 22.89
N GLY A 90 1.48 -9.65 23.78
CA GLY A 90 0.30 -9.91 24.60
C GLY A 90 -0.95 -10.03 23.72
N PRO A 91 -1.98 -10.77 24.14
CA PRO A 91 -3.12 -11.09 23.28
C PRO A 91 -3.94 -9.83 22.98
N HIS A 92 -4.11 -9.53 21.68
CA HIS A 92 -5.13 -8.61 21.19
C HIS A 92 -6.51 -9.21 21.51
N GLU A 93 -7.19 -8.72 22.55
CA GLU A 93 -8.57 -9.08 22.84
C GLU A 93 -9.48 -8.60 21.69
N HIS A 94 -10.07 -9.59 21.04
CA HIS A 94 -10.99 -9.48 19.93
C HIS A 94 -12.39 -9.18 20.49
N LEU A 95 -12.75 -7.91 20.70
CA LEU A 95 -14.15 -7.58 21.05
C LEU A 95 -14.97 -7.43 19.76
N LEU A 96 -15.32 -8.56 19.17
CA LEU A 96 -16.55 -8.71 18.39
C LEU A 96 -17.61 -9.23 19.36
N ALA A 97 -18.64 -8.43 19.61
CA ALA A 97 -19.90 -8.92 20.13
C ALA A 97 -21.05 -8.25 19.40
N ASP A 98 -21.95 -9.10 18.95
CA ASP A 98 -22.97 -8.95 17.95
C ASP A 98 -24.13 -7.98 18.28
N ARG A 99 -24.85 -7.70 17.20
CA ARG A 99 -26.19 -7.11 17.12
C ARG A 99 -27.24 -7.73 18.06
N GLN A 100 -28.12 -6.83 18.53
CA GLN A 100 -29.60 -6.91 18.60
C GLN A 100 -30.35 -7.56 19.78
N THR A 101 -31.52 -6.93 20.04
CA THR A 101 -32.70 -7.32 20.88
C THR A 101 -32.49 -7.26 22.40
N SER A 102 -33.30 -6.60 23.22
CA SER A 102 -34.75 -6.31 23.21
C SER A 102 -35.06 -4.98 23.91
#